data_AF-A0A957ZKI7-F1
#
_entry.id   AF-A0A957ZKI7-F1
#
_cell.length_a   1.000
_cell.length_b   1.000
_cell.length_c   1.000
_cell.angle_alpha   90.00
_cell.angle_beta   90.00
_cell.angle_gamma   90.00
#
_symmetry.space_group_name_H-M   'P 1'
#
loop_
_entity.id
_entity.type
_entity.pdbx_description
1 polymer ?
#
loop_
_entity_poly.entity_id
_entity_poly.type
_entity_poly.pdbx_seq_one_letter_code
_entity_poly.pdbx_strand_id
1 'polypeptide(L)'
;MNHMPDLTDHRGTGAWTRRQVLTAGGAVAVTLLAGCRPAEPSTGPVLATPSVALPTPTPAVEAQPLEIAPDLRRKLAQMVLVGFRGTVLEADNPIVADIRDRGIGGVVLFSYDVALQSPVRNVESPAQVAALDAALAELAAEPLMIAVDQEGGKVARFNETHGFPPTVSAQALGEQNDPDATYAAAAQLAETLKAAGVRHNFAPVVDVNTNPENPVIGAIGRSFSADPAIVAAQAGAFIRAHRDRGITTTLKHFPGHGSSRSDSHLGFVDVTETWQPLEL
;
A
#
# COMPACT_ATOMS: atom_id res chain seq x y z
N MET A 1 -12.34 -55.54 -8.06
CA MET A 1 -11.16 -56.37 -8.37
C MET A 1 -10.82 -56.14 -9.83
N ASN A 2 -9.79 -55.36 -10.11
CA ASN A 2 -9.03 -55.40 -11.36
C ASN A 2 -7.63 -54.86 -11.08
N HIS A 3 -6.65 -55.61 -11.58
CA HIS A 3 -5.22 -55.50 -11.39
C HIS A 3 -4.61 -54.25 -12.06
N MET A 4 -3.74 -53.56 -11.30
CA MET A 4 -2.37 -53.06 -11.59
C MET A 4 -1.80 -53.21 -13.03
N PRO A 5 -0.93 -52.28 -13.50
CA PRO A 5 0.41 -52.16 -12.89
C PRO A 5 1.02 -50.76 -12.69
N ASP A 6 1.92 -50.79 -11.71
CA ASP A 6 3.04 -49.91 -11.37
C ASP A 6 4.04 -49.72 -12.53
N LEU A 7 4.56 -48.49 -12.67
CA LEU A 7 5.76 -48.18 -13.43
C LEU A 7 6.55 -47.08 -12.67
N THR A 8 7.74 -47.49 -12.27
CA THR A 8 8.75 -46.81 -11.48
C THR A 8 9.53 -45.70 -12.21
N ASP A 9 9.95 -44.71 -11.40
CA ASP A 9 11.23 -43.96 -11.38
C ASP A 9 11.80 -43.35 -12.68
N HIS A 10 11.93 -42.01 -12.70
CA HIS A 10 13.21 -41.37 -13.02
C HIS A 10 13.36 -39.99 -12.33
N ARG A 11 14.17 -40.01 -11.27
CA ARG A 11 15.11 -38.99 -10.74
C ARG A 11 15.38 -37.71 -11.56
N GLY A 12 15.62 -36.62 -10.82
CA GLY A 12 16.56 -35.54 -11.21
C GLY A 12 16.03 -34.12 -11.00
N THR A 13 16.08 -33.56 -9.79
CA THR A 13 17.10 -32.59 -9.33
C THR A 13 17.24 -31.32 -10.17
N GLY A 14 17.05 -30.15 -9.55
CA GLY A 14 17.57 -28.90 -10.10
C GLY A 14 16.88 -27.63 -9.60
N ALA A 15 17.17 -27.22 -8.37
CA ALA A 15 16.83 -25.91 -7.85
C ALA A 15 17.50 -24.79 -8.67
N TRP A 16 16.77 -23.70 -8.94
CA TRP A 16 17.30 -22.49 -9.57
C TRP A 16 17.59 -21.44 -8.50
N THR A 17 18.87 -21.15 -8.25
CA THR A 17 19.33 -20.07 -7.37
C THR A 17 20.07 -18.99 -8.15
N ARG A 18 19.80 -17.73 -7.78
CA ARG A 18 20.41 -16.48 -8.27
C ARG A 18 21.92 -16.42 -8.00
N ARG A 19 22.73 -16.15 -9.04
CA ARG A 19 23.82 -15.14 -9.12
C ARG A 19 24.88 -15.54 -10.16
N GLN A 20 25.49 -14.51 -10.76
CA GLN A 20 26.77 -14.46 -11.51
C GLN A 20 26.70 -14.62 -13.04
N VAL A 21 26.80 -13.49 -13.76
CA VAL A 21 27.69 -13.35 -14.93
C VAL A 21 28.28 -11.93 -14.91
N LEU A 22 29.62 -11.84 -14.88
CA LEU A 22 30.42 -10.62 -15.05
C LEU A 22 31.23 -10.74 -16.35
N THR A 23 31.22 -9.64 -17.12
CA THR A 23 32.31 -9.06 -17.96
C THR A 23 33.08 -9.90 -19.00
N ALA A 24 32.97 -9.46 -20.26
CA ALA A 24 34.04 -9.25 -21.26
C ALA A 24 33.38 -8.51 -22.45
N GLY A 25 33.92 -7.56 -23.20
CA GLY A 25 35.22 -6.90 -23.32
C GLY A 25 35.18 -6.09 -24.65
N GLY A 26 36.17 -5.24 -24.92
CA GLY A 26 36.47 -4.78 -26.29
C GLY A 26 36.28 -3.30 -26.60
N ALA A 27 37.40 -2.63 -26.83
CA ALA A 27 37.57 -1.22 -27.18
C ALA A 27 37.44 -0.96 -28.69
N VAL A 28 37.12 0.28 -29.08
CA VAL A 28 37.53 0.84 -30.39
C VAL A 28 37.99 2.30 -30.19
N ALA A 29 39.23 2.54 -30.60
CA ALA A 29 39.89 3.84 -30.67
C ALA A 29 39.48 4.58 -31.96
N VAL A 30 39.39 5.92 -31.89
CA VAL A 30 39.35 6.79 -33.07
C VAL A 30 40.42 7.87 -32.91
N THR A 31 41.36 7.89 -33.85
CA THR A 31 42.47 8.84 -33.93
C THR A 31 42.20 9.86 -35.04
N LEU A 32 42.26 11.14 -34.65
CA LEU A 32 42.59 12.41 -35.34
C LEU A 32 42.63 12.52 -36.87
N LEU A 33 42.10 13.66 -37.36
CA LEU A 33 42.81 14.75 -38.09
C LEU A 33 41.82 15.95 -38.18
N ALA A 34 42.03 17.06 -37.48
CA ALA A 34 42.89 18.22 -37.78
C ALA A 34 42.16 19.35 -38.55
N GLY A 35 42.17 20.56 -37.97
CA GLY A 35 42.09 21.81 -38.71
C GLY A 35 40.92 22.74 -38.36
N CYS A 36 41.05 23.51 -37.27
CA CYS A 36 40.49 24.87 -37.18
C CYS A 36 41.26 25.66 -36.10
N ARG A 37 41.90 26.77 -36.50
CA ARG A 37 42.55 27.73 -35.60
C ARG A 37 41.46 28.45 -34.79
N PRO A 38 41.57 28.58 -33.47
CA PRO A 38 40.66 29.42 -32.70
C PRO A 38 40.95 30.90 -32.99
N ALA A 39 39.90 31.66 -33.25
CA ALA A 39 39.93 33.11 -33.38
C ALA A 39 40.27 33.76 -32.03
N GLU A 40 41.07 34.83 -32.06
CA GLU A 40 41.38 35.64 -30.88
C GLU A 40 40.12 36.33 -30.35
N PRO A 41 39.88 36.31 -29.01
CA PRO A 41 38.73 36.99 -28.44
C PRO A 41 38.98 38.50 -28.35
N SER A 42 38.02 39.25 -28.89
CA SER A 42 37.88 40.70 -28.74
C SER A 42 37.82 41.10 -27.26
N THR A 43 38.73 41.99 -26.85
CA THR A 43 38.72 42.65 -25.54
C THR A 43 37.70 43.79 -25.53
N GLY A 44 36.41 43.45 -25.44
CA GLY A 44 35.38 44.39 -25.02
C GLY A 44 35.41 44.60 -23.50
N PRO A 45 34.99 45.78 -22.99
CA PRO A 45 34.93 46.00 -21.56
C PRO A 45 33.90 45.06 -20.93
N VAL A 46 34.36 44.24 -19.97
CA VAL A 46 33.50 43.41 -19.14
C VAL A 46 32.68 44.34 -18.26
N LEU A 47 31.40 44.49 -18.59
CA LEU A 47 30.43 45.13 -17.70
C LEU A 47 30.34 44.27 -16.43
N ALA A 48 30.73 44.85 -15.30
CA ALA A 48 30.61 44.23 -14.00
C ALA A 48 29.15 43.83 -13.75
N THR A 49 28.88 42.54 -13.62
CA THR A 49 27.60 42.06 -13.10
C THR A 49 27.48 42.55 -11.66
N PRO A 50 26.36 43.22 -11.28
CA PRO A 50 26.14 43.57 -9.89
C PRO A 50 26.03 42.27 -9.09
N SER A 51 26.95 42.08 -8.15
CA SER A 51 26.84 41.02 -7.15
C SER A 51 25.65 41.35 -6.26
N VAL A 52 24.52 40.71 -6.53
CA VAL A 52 23.40 40.72 -5.60
C VAL A 52 23.81 39.86 -4.41
N ALA A 53 24.12 40.51 -3.29
CA ALA A 53 24.38 39.82 -2.04
C ALA A 53 23.15 38.96 -1.71
N LEU A 54 23.37 37.65 -1.54
CA LEU A 54 22.36 36.76 -0.99
C LEU A 54 21.93 37.33 0.36
N PRO A 55 20.61 37.41 0.66
CA PRO A 55 20.15 37.84 1.96
C PRO A 55 20.82 36.97 3.03
N THR A 56 21.40 37.61 4.04
CA THR A 56 21.96 36.94 5.20
C THR A 56 20.86 36.04 5.79
N PRO A 57 21.13 34.74 6.05
CA PRO A 57 20.12 33.90 6.67
C PRO A 57 19.66 34.58 7.96
N THR A 58 18.36 34.87 8.04
CA THR A 58 17.74 35.33 9.27
C THR A 58 18.16 34.34 10.36
N PRO A 59 18.68 34.80 11.52
CA PRO A 59 18.98 33.89 12.61
C PRO A 59 17.74 33.02 12.83
N ALA A 60 17.92 31.70 12.81
CA ALA A 60 16.83 30.77 13.03
C ALA A 60 16.17 31.20 14.34
N VAL A 61 14.92 31.67 14.25
CA VAL A 61 14.11 31.88 15.44
C VAL A 61 14.04 30.50 16.06
N GLU A 62 14.73 30.33 17.19
CA GLU A 62 14.68 29.11 17.98
C GLU A 62 13.20 28.87 18.24
N ALA A 63 12.64 27.86 17.58
CA ALA A 63 11.22 27.58 17.67
C ALA A 63 10.93 27.30 19.13
N GLN A 64 10.28 28.24 19.80
CA GLN A 64 9.89 28.01 21.18
C GLN A 64 9.01 26.76 21.20
N PRO A 65 9.26 25.81 22.13
CA PRO A 65 8.44 24.62 22.22
C PRO A 65 6.98 25.04 22.27
N LEU A 66 6.20 24.62 21.28
CA LEU A 66 4.78 24.91 21.26
C LEU A 66 4.15 24.22 22.48
N GLU A 67 3.77 24.98 23.50
CA GLU A 67 2.99 24.44 24.60
C GLU A 67 1.58 24.11 24.09
N ILE A 68 1.40 22.87 23.66
CA ILE A 68 0.11 22.37 23.19
C ILE A 68 -0.72 21.99 24.42
N ALA A 69 -1.88 22.63 24.56
CA ALA A 69 -2.84 22.29 25.61
C ALA A 69 -3.12 20.77 25.62
N PRO A 70 -3.18 20.09 26.79
CA PRO A 70 -3.30 18.64 26.87
C PRO A 70 -4.48 18.05 26.07
N ASP A 71 -5.62 18.73 26.04
CA ASP A 71 -6.78 18.29 25.25
C ASP A 71 -6.53 18.39 23.74
N LEU A 72 -5.85 19.44 23.27
CA LEU A 72 -5.45 19.55 21.86
C LEU A 72 -4.45 18.46 21.49
N ARG A 73 -3.46 18.18 22.35
CA ARG A 73 -2.53 17.06 22.14
C ARG A 73 -3.26 15.73 22.00
N ARG A 74 -4.24 15.46 22.87
CA ARG A 74 -5.07 14.25 22.80
C ARG A 74 -5.84 14.18 21.48
N LYS A 75 -6.50 15.27 21.06
CA LYS A 75 -7.22 15.32 19.77
C LYS A 75 -6.31 15.07 18.57
N LEU A 76 -5.10 15.64 18.58
CA LEU A 76 -4.11 15.42 17.52
C LEU A 76 -3.65 13.96 17.50
N ALA A 77 -3.37 13.36 18.65
CA ALA A 77 -2.97 11.95 18.73
C ALA A 77 -4.05 11.00 18.19
N GLN A 78 -5.32 11.31 18.44
CA GLN A 78 -6.45 10.54 17.91
C GLN A 78 -6.60 10.62 16.37
N MET A 79 -5.90 11.54 15.70
CA MET A 79 -5.86 11.63 14.23
C MET A 79 -4.72 10.81 13.60
N VAL A 80 -3.91 10.11 14.42
CA VAL A 80 -2.74 9.35 13.96
C VAL A 80 -3.04 7.85 13.94
N LEU A 81 -2.75 7.24 12.79
CA LEU A 81 -2.79 5.79 12.56
C LEU A 81 -1.37 5.28 12.27
N VAL A 82 -0.92 4.27 13.00
CA VAL A 82 0.48 3.78 12.91
C VAL A 82 0.55 2.31 12.54
N GLY A 83 1.45 1.96 11.61
CA GLY A 83 1.82 0.56 11.37
C GLY A 83 2.98 0.13 12.25
N PHE A 84 2.95 -1.08 12.78
CA PHE A 84 3.98 -1.60 13.70
C PHE A 84 4.47 -3.00 13.30
N ARG A 85 5.39 -3.57 14.09
CA ARG A 85 5.97 -4.90 13.92
C ARG A 85 5.77 -5.75 15.17
N GLY A 86 5.74 -7.06 14.98
CA GLY A 86 5.58 -8.04 16.05
C GLY A 86 4.20 -8.68 15.98
N THR A 87 4.16 -10.00 16.16
CA THR A 87 2.93 -10.80 16.26
C THR A 87 2.45 -10.93 17.71
N VAL A 88 3.32 -10.59 18.66
CA VAL A 88 3.04 -10.50 20.10
C VAL A 88 3.52 -9.13 20.59
N LEU A 89 2.82 -8.61 21.58
CA LEU A 89 3.07 -7.29 22.13
C LEU A 89 4.00 -7.36 23.34
N GLU A 90 5.30 -7.27 23.08
CA GLU A 90 6.32 -7.17 24.12
C GLU A 90 6.34 -5.77 24.76
N ALA A 91 6.75 -5.69 26.02
CA ALA A 91 6.71 -4.45 26.80
C ALA A 91 7.61 -3.33 26.23
N ASP A 92 8.68 -3.69 25.51
CA ASP A 92 9.61 -2.77 24.87
C ASP A 92 9.24 -2.43 23.42
N ASN A 93 8.14 -2.99 22.90
CA ASN A 93 7.68 -2.67 21.56
C ASN A 93 7.29 -1.20 21.47
N PRO A 94 7.82 -0.41 20.51
CA PRO A 94 7.53 1.02 20.39
C PRO A 94 6.03 1.38 20.35
N ILE A 95 5.19 0.48 19.81
CA ILE A 95 3.75 0.71 19.73
C ILE A 95 3.09 0.78 21.11
N VAL A 96 3.67 0.15 22.13
CA VAL A 96 3.18 0.23 23.52
C VAL A 96 3.23 1.67 24.02
N ALA A 97 4.35 2.35 23.81
CA ALA A 97 4.50 3.75 24.20
C ALA A 97 3.63 4.69 23.35
N ASP A 98 3.46 4.39 22.04
CA ASP A 98 2.55 5.14 21.18
C ASP A 98 1.09 5.07 21.66
N ILE A 99 0.63 3.89 22.06
CA ILE A 99 -0.74 3.69 22.54
C ILE A 99 -0.90 4.26 23.95
N ARG A 100 -0.06 3.82 24.89
CA ARG A 100 -0.22 4.14 26.32
C ARG A 100 0.12 5.59 26.66
N ASP A 101 1.23 6.10 26.15
CA ASP A 101 1.79 7.38 26.59
C ASP A 101 1.45 8.52 25.62
N ARG A 102 1.32 8.20 24.32
CA ARG A 102 0.98 9.19 23.28
C ARG A 102 -0.52 9.21 22.97
N GLY A 103 -1.25 8.11 23.19
CA GLY A 103 -2.69 8.05 23.00
C GLY A 103 -3.10 8.13 21.54
N ILE A 104 -2.40 7.43 20.64
CA ILE A 104 -2.73 7.39 19.21
C ILE A 104 -4.16 6.86 18.97
N GLY A 105 -4.77 7.28 17.86
CA GLY A 105 -6.14 6.88 17.51
C GLY A 105 -6.28 5.46 16.97
N GLY A 106 -5.22 4.91 16.37
CA GLY A 106 -5.31 3.57 15.81
C GLY A 106 -4.02 2.97 15.28
N VAL A 107 -4.13 1.71 14.89
CA VAL A 107 -3.06 0.94 14.24
C VAL A 107 -3.52 0.32 12.94
N VAL A 108 -2.58 0.08 12.03
CA VAL A 108 -2.82 -0.64 10.78
C VAL A 108 -2.02 -1.93 10.71
N LEU A 109 -2.71 -3.03 10.40
CA LEU A 109 -2.15 -4.36 10.29
C LEU A 109 -1.64 -4.65 8.86
N PHE A 110 -0.55 -5.41 8.79
CA PHE A 110 0.14 -5.83 7.58
C PHE A 110 0.66 -7.26 7.76
N SER A 111 0.53 -8.09 6.73
CA SER A 111 1.20 -9.40 6.68
C SER A 111 2.65 -9.27 6.23
N TYR A 112 2.93 -8.49 5.18
CA TYR A 112 4.28 -8.33 4.61
C TYR A 112 5.02 -7.09 5.16
N ASP A 113 6.30 -7.23 5.45
CA ASP A 113 7.20 -6.12 5.77
C ASP A 113 8.05 -5.74 4.55
N VAL A 114 7.75 -4.59 3.95
CA VAL A 114 8.46 -4.10 2.77
C VAL A 114 9.92 -3.76 3.07
N ALA A 115 10.19 -3.14 4.23
CA ALA A 115 11.54 -2.68 4.57
C ALA A 115 12.48 -3.84 4.91
N LEU A 116 11.95 -4.86 5.59
CA LEU A 116 12.72 -6.06 5.97
C LEU A 116 12.59 -7.20 4.94
N GLN A 117 11.79 -7.02 3.89
CA GLN A 117 11.46 -8.05 2.90
C GLN A 117 10.96 -9.36 3.54
N SER A 118 10.19 -9.24 4.64
CA SER A 118 9.73 -10.37 5.45
C SER A 118 8.28 -10.72 5.11
N PRO A 119 7.94 -12.01 4.95
CA PRO A 119 6.56 -12.45 4.74
C PRO A 119 5.68 -12.31 5.99
N VAL A 120 6.27 -11.98 7.15
CA VAL A 120 5.58 -11.78 8.42
C VAL A 120 5.93 -10.41 8.98
N ARG A 121 4.91 -9.66 9.39
CA ARG A 121 5.02 -8.37 10.08
C ARG A 121 4.21 -8.31 11.36
N ASN A 122 2.88 -8.43 11.28
CA ASN A 122 2.00 -8.52 12.45
C ASN A 122 0.78 -9.44 12.27
N VAL A 123 0.68 -10.12 11.12
CA VAL A 123 -0.36 -11.11 10.81
C VAL A 123 0.30 -12.46 10.58
N GLU A 124 -0.06 -13.45 11.40
CA GLU A 124 0.44 -14.82 11.30
C GLU A 124 -0.70 -15.84 11.20
N SER A 125 -1.73 -15.71 12.02
CA SER A 125 -2.91 -16.59 12.01
C SER A 125 -4.15 -15.92 12.62
N PRO A 126 -5.38 -16.43 12.38
CA PRO A 126 -6.59 -15.90 13.00
C PRO A 126 -6.50 -15.82 14.53
N ALA A 127 -6.03 -16.90 15.18
CA ALA A 127 -5.89 -16.95 16.63
C ALA A 127 -4.85 -15.95 17.15
N GLN A 128 -3.73 -15.80 16.43
CA GLN A 128 -2.70 -14.84 16.79
C GLN A 128 -3.20 -13.39 16.68
N VAL A 129 -3.89 -13.04 15.59
CA VAL A 129 -4.39 -11.66 15.40
C VAL A 129 -5.46 -11.32 16.45
N ALA A 130 -6.34 -12.26 16.80
CA ALA A 130 -7.32 -12.05 17.87
C ALA A 130 -6.66 -11.85 19.24
N ALA A 131 -5.58 -12.59 19.55
CA ALA A 131 -4.81 -12.38 20.77
C ALA A 131 -4.08 -11.02 20.77
N LEU A 132 -3.59 -10.58 19.61
CA LEU A 132 -2.97 -9.27 19.45
C LEU A 132 -3.96 -8.12 19.64
N ASP A 133 -5.18 -8.21 19.10
CA ASP A 133 -6.27 -7.25 19.37
C ASP A 133 -6.56 -7.13 20.86
N ALA A 134 -6.74 -8.27 21.56
CA ALA A 134 -6.96 -8.27 23.00
C ALA A 134 -5.82 -7.56 23.76
N ALA A 135 -4.56 -7.84 23.42
CA ALA A 135 -3.41 -7.18 24.05
C ALA A 135 -3.36 -5.67 23.77
N LEU A 136 -3.69 -5.24 22.54
CA LEU A 136 -3.75 -3.83 22.18
C LEU A 136 -4.88 -3.09 22.93
N ALA A 137 -6.02 -3.74 23.08
CA ALA A 137 -7.18 -3.19 23.79
C ALA A 137 -6.88 -2.93 25.28
N GLU A 138 -6.13 -3.81 25.95
CA GLU A 138 -5.73 -3.64 27.35
C GLU A 138 -4.77 -2.46 27.58
N LEU A 139 -4.04 -2.01 26.55
CA LEU A 139 -3.14 -0.86 26.65
C LEU A 139 -3.85 0.48 26.43
N ALA A 140 -4.91 0.48 25.63
CA ALA A 140 -5.52 1.70 25.14
C ALA A 140 -6.52 2.27 26.15
N ALA A 141 -6.33 3.54 26.54
CA ALA A 141 -7.29 4.24 27.40
C ALA A 141 -8.62 4.55 26.70
N GLU A 142 -8.61 4.60 25.37
CA GLU A 142 -9.77 4.82 24.50
C GLU A 142 -9.81 3.70 23.46
N PRO A 143 -10.99 3.32 22.91
CA PRO A 143 -11.08 2.27 21.90
C PRO A 143 -10.20 2.55 20.68
N LEU A 144 -9.21 1.68 20.44
CA LEU A 144 -8.26 1.81 19.35
C LEU A 144 -8.92 1.42 18.01
N MET A 145 -8.73 2.24 16.97
CA MET A 145 -9.08 1.85 15.61
C MET A 145 -8.05 0.86 15.07
N ILE A 146 -8.43 -0.40 14.91
CA ILE A 146 -7.62 -1.40 14.19
C ILE A 146 -8.07 -1.45 12.74
N ALA A 147 -7.17 -1.08 11.85
CA ALA A 147 -7.40 -0.99 10.42
C ALA A 147 -6.60 -2.04 9.63
N VAL A 148 -7.09 -2.41 8.45
CA VAL A 148 -6.36 -3.28 7.51
C VAL A 148 -6.74 -2.92 6.07
N ASP A 149 -5.88 -3.28 5.14
CA ASP A 149 -6.18 -3.24 3.70
C ASP A 149 -6.56 -4.65 3.22
N GLN A 150 -7.85 -4.98 3.32
CA GLN A 150 -8.42 -6.28 2.96
C GLN A 150 -9.45 -6.10 1.84
N GLU A 151 -8.96 -5.92 0.62
CA GLU A 151 -9.80 -5.78 -0.59
C GLU A 151 -10.32 -7.13 -1.08
N GLY A 152 -9.48 -8.16 -0.97
CA GLY A 152 -9.66 -9.45 -1.60
C GLY A 152 -8.72 -9.66 -2.78
N GLY A 153 -8.73 -10.86 -3.36
CA GLY A 153 -7.83 -11.21 -4.46
C GLY A 153 -6.35 -11.03 -4.08
N LYS A 154 -5.59 -10.27 -4.88
CA LYS A 154 -4.16 -10.04 -4.68
C LYS A 154 -3.83 -9.10 -3.52
N VAL A 155 -4.78 -8.29 -3.06
CA VAL A 155 -4.61 -7.37 -1.92
C VAL A 155 -5.42 -7.88 -0.74
N ALA A 156 -4.87 -8.91 -0.10
CA ALA A 156 -5.45 -9.54 1.07
C ALA A 156 -4.33 -9.82 2.10
N ARG A 157 -4.40 -9.15 3.26
CA ARG A 157 -3.48 -9.42 4.38
C ARG A 157 -3.88 -10.69 5.12
N PHE A 158 -5.17 -10.90 5.29
CA PHE A 158 -5.77 -12.12 5.83
C PHE A 158 -6.08 -13.05 4.66
N ASN A 159 -5.19 -14.02 4.42
CA ASN A 159 -5.28 -14.94 3.29
C ASN A 159 -4.92 -16.37 3.72
N GLU A 160 -5.04 -17.32 2.79
CA GLU A 160 -4.87 -18.75 3.05
C GLU A 160 -3.46 -19.11 3.55
N THR A 161 -2.42 -18.36 3.17
CA THR A 161 -1.06 -18.64 3.68
C THR A 161 -0.91 -18.38 5.17
N HIS A 162 -1.85 -17.63 5.75
CA HIS A 162 -1.96 -17.35 7.19
C HIS A 162 -3.16 -18.07 7.82
N GLY A 163 -3.79 -19.02 7.11
CA GLY A 163 -4.93 -19.80 7.64
C GLY A 163 -6.28 -19.07 7.67
N PHE A 164 -6.43 -17.95 6.94
CA PHE A 164 -7.72 -17.29 6.75
C PHE A 164 -8.45 -17.84 5.51
N PRO A 165 -9.79 -17.66 5.41
CA PRO A 165 -10.55 -18.04 4.22
C PRO A 165 -10.05 -17.35 2.94
N PRO A 166 -10.25 -17.96 1.75
CA PRO A 166 -9.98 -17.29 0.48
C PRO A 166 -10.90 -16.08 0.28
N THR A 167 -10.45 -15.14 -0.55
CA THR A 167 -11.20 -13.93 -0.88
C THR A 167 -11.32 -13.77 -2.40
N VAL A 168 -12.35 -13.05 -2.84
CA VAL A 168 -12.63 -12.80 -4.26
C VAL A 168 -12.08 -11.43 -4.66
N SER A 169 -11.53 -11.29 -5.86
CA SER A 169 -11.08 -9.99 -6.36
C SER A 169 -12.26 -9.10 -6.76
N ALA A 170 -12.07 -7.78 -6.70
CA ALA A 170 -13.07 -6.83 -7.17
C ALA A 170 -13.41 -7.06 -8.65
N GLN A 171 -12.41 -7.34 -9.49
CA GLN A 171 -12.64 -7.65 -10.91
C GLN A 171 -13.57 -8.85 -11.10
N ALA A 172 -13.34 -9.97 -10.37
CA ALA A 172 -14.19 -11.15 -10.52
C ALA A 172 -15.63 -10.92 -10.03
N LEU A 173 -15.81 -10.05 -9.04
CA LEU A 173 -17.13 -9.61 -8.58
C LEU A 173 -17.82 -8.69 -9.61
N GLY A 174 -17.07 -7.77 -10.22
CA GLY A 174 -17.59 -6.88 -11.24
C GLY A 174 -17.91 -7.56 -12.57
N GLU A 175 -17.14 -8.59 -12.96
CA GLU A 175 -17.42 -9.44 -14.13
C GLU A 175 -18.72 -10.23 -13.98
N GLN A 176 -19.05 -10.66 -12.76
CA GLN A 176 -20.36 -11.27 -12.46
C GLN A 176 -21.50 -10.24 -12.55
N ASN A 177 -21.20 -8.97 -12.28
CA ASN A 177 -22.15 -7.87 -12.25
C ASN A 177 -23.41 -8.15 -11.41
N ASP A 178 -23.22 -8.84 -10.28
CA ASP A 178 -24.28 -9.22 -9.35
C ASP A 178 -23.98 -8.63 -7.95
N PRO A 179 -24.64 -7.51 -7.58
CA PRO A 179 -24.46 -6.90 -6.27
C PRO A 179 -24.82 -7.80 -5.09
N ASP A 180 -25.70 -8.80 -5.25
CA ASP A 180 -26.05 -9.71 -4.17
C ASP A 180 -24.92 -10.73 -3.94
N ALA A 181 -24.29 -11.21 -5.01
CA ALA A 181 -23.07 -12.01 -4.92
C ALA A 181 -21.92 -11.23 -4.24
N THR A 182 -21.75 -9.96 -4.59
CA THR A 182 -20.77 -9.07 -3.93
C THR A 182 -21.08 -8.84 -2.47
N TYR A 183 -22.36 -8.63 -2.11
CA TYR A 183 -22.75 -8.54 -0.71
C TYR A 183 -22.38 -9.82 0.05
N ALA A 184 -22.66 -11.00 -0.51
CA ALA A 184 -22.36 -12.27 0.13
C ALA A 184 -20.84 -12.50 0.33
N ALA A 185 -20.03 -12.18 -0.68
CA ALA A 185 -18.57 -12.27 -0.59
C ALA A 185 -18.00 -11.27 0.43
N ALA A 186 -18.45 -10.01 0.38
CA ALA A 186 -18.03 -8.96 1.30
C ALA A 186 -18.49 -9.24 2.74
N ALA A 187 -19.63 -9.90 2.92
CA ALA A 187 -20.12 -10.36 4.21
C ALA A 187 -19.17 -11.36 4.85
N GLN A 188 -18.75 -12.40 4.11
CA GLN A 188 -17.78 -13.38 4.61
C GLN A 188 -16.43 -12.74 4.98
N LEU A 189 -15.97 -11.81 4.14
CA LEU A 189 -14.76 -11.04 4.40
C LEU A 189 -14.91 -10.20 5.68
N ALA A 190 -16.01 -9.48 5.84
CA ALA A 190 -16.27 -8.65 7.01
C ALA A 190 -16.46 -9.48 8.30
N GLU A 191 -17.02 -10.69 8.25
CA GLU A 191 -17.04 -11.61 9.40
C GLU A 191 -15.61 -12.01 9.81
N THR A 192 -14.76 -12.29 8.82
CA THR A 192 -13.34 -12.61 9.06
C THR A 192 -12.63 -11.44 9.75
N LEU A 193 -12.86 -10.22 9.29
CA LEU A 193 -12.32 -9.00 9.91
C LEU A 193 -12.81 -8.81 11.34
N LYS A 194 -14.11 -8.97 11.57
CA LYS A 194 -14.73 -8.85 12.88
C LYS A 194 -14.17 -9.87 13.87
N ALA A 195 -14.03 -11.12 13.45
CA ALA A 195 -13.45 -12.19 14.27
C ALA A 195 -11.97 -11.92 14.62
N ALA A 196 -11.26 -11.18 13.78
CA ALA A 196 -9.88 -10.75 14.01
C ALA A 196 -9.75 -9.41 14.78
N GLY A 197 -10.85 -8.82 15.25
CA GLY A 197 -10.82 -7.55 16.01
C GLY A 197 -10.65 -6.28 15.17
N VAL A 198 -10.67 -6.40 13.83
CA VAL A 198 -10.59 -5.25 12.93
C VAL A 198 -11.88 -4.44 13.00
N ARG A 199 -11.75 -3.11 12.95
CA ARG A 199 -12.87 -2.15 13.00
C ARG A 199 -12.99 -1.30 11.73
N HIS A 200 -11.90 -1.20 10.97
CA HIS A 200 -11.83 -0.41 9.76
C HIS A 200 -11.15 -1.19 8.62
N ASN A 201 -11.77 -1.19 7.44
CA ASN A 201 -11.19 -1.77 6.24
C ASN A 201 -10.93 -0.65 5.22
N PHE A 202 -9.71 -0.55 4.71
CA PHE A 202 -9.37 0.33 3.58
C PHE A 202 -9.84 -0.30 2.27
N ALA A 203 -11.12 -0.59 2.15
CA ALA A 203 -11.78 -1.13 0.97
C ALA A 203 -13.24 -0.67 0.99
N PRO A 204 -13.96 -0.61 -0.14
CA PRO A 204 -13.55 -1.10 -1.46
C PRO A 204 -12.74 -0.09 -2.28
N VAL A 205 -12.01 -0.61 -3.27
CA VAL A 205 -11.46 0.18 -4.36
C VAL A 205 -12.60 0.59 -5.30
N VAL A 206 -12.69 1.89 -5.59
CA VAL A 206 -13.70 2.48 -6.49
C VAL A 206 -13.06 3.19 -7.69
N ASP A 207 -11.78 2.93 -7.95
CA ASP A 207 -11.14 3.35 -9.18
C ASP A 207 -11.81 2.68 -10.39
N VAL A 208 -12.10 3.45 -11.43
CA VAL A 208 -12.69 2.94 -12.67
C VAL A 208 -11.59 2.48 -13.62
N ASN A 209 -11.59 1.21 -14.02
CA ASN A 209 -10.48 0.60 -14.76
C ASN A 209 -10.43 1.01 -16.24
N THR A 210 -10.19 2.29 -16.53
CA THR A 210 -10.07 2.82 -17.90
C THR A 210 -8.73 2.45 -18.55
N ASN A 211 -7.72 2.04 -17.75
CA ASN A 211 -6.46 1.49 -18.23
C ASN A 211 -6.22 0.07 -17.66
N PRO A 212 -6.51 -1.01 -18.42
CA PRO A 212 -6.32 -2.38 -17.94
C PRO A 212 -4.84 -2.74 -17.70
N GLU A 213 -3.90 -2.02 -18.32
CA GLU A 213 -2.45 -2.22 -18.12
C GLU A 213 -1.93 -1.51 -16.86
N ASN A 214 -2.77 -0.75 -16.17
CA ASN A 214 -2.42 -0.09 -14.92
C ASN A 214 -1.86 -1.12 -13.92
N PRO A 215 -0.59 -1.00 -13.51
CA PRO A 215 0.09 -2.04 -12.74
C PRO A 215 -0.45 -2.16 -11.31
N VAL A 216 -1.10 -1.10 -10.80
CA VAL A 216 -1.58 -1.02 -9.42
C VAL A 216 -3.07 -1.26 -9.29
N ILE A 217 -3.87 -1.10 -10.36
CA ILE A 217 -5.33 -1.26 -10.31
C ILE A 217 -5.79 -2.37 -11.24
N GLY A 218 -5.70 -2.14 -12.55
CA GLY A 218 -6.25 -3.03 -13.59
C GLY A 218 -5.55 -4.38 -13.67
N ALA A 219 -4.22 -4.38 -13.83
CA ALA A 219 -3.43 -5.59 -14.07
C ALA A 219 -3.45 -6.60 -12.89
N ILE A 220 -3.86 -6.14 -11.71
CA ILE A 220 -3.97 -6.95 -10.49
C ILE A 220 -5.41 -7.12 -10.00
N GLY A 221 -6.40 -6.70 -10.79
CA GLY A 221 -7.83 -6.99 -10.57
C GLY A 221 -8.46 -6.31 -9.37
N ARG A 222 -7.98 -5.10 -9.02
CA ARG A 222 -8.46 -4.34 -7.85
C ARG A 222 -9.68 -3.47 -8.12
N SER A 223 -9.98 -3.17 -9.39
CA SER A 223 -11.20 -2.47 -9.77
C SER A 223 -12.30 -3.44 -10.16
N PHE A 224 -13.55 -3.08 -9.88
CA PHE A 224 -14.72 -3.86 -10.31
C PHE A 224 -14.93 -3.80 -11.82
N SER A 225 -14.74 -2.63 -12.46
CA SER A 225 -15.10 -2.44 -13.87
C SER A 225 -14.48 -1.17 -14.45
N ALA A 226 -14.47 -1.09 -15.78
CA ALA A 226 -14.29 0.16 -16.53
C ALA A 226 -15.57 1.01 -16.62
N ASP A 227 -16.72 0.47 -16.18
CA ASP A 227 -18.00 1.16 -16.11
C ASP A 227 -18.25 1.68 -14.68
N PRO A 228 -18.44 3.00 -14.47
CA PRO A 228 -18.60 3.60 -13.16
C PRO A 228 -19.93 3.20 -12.49
N ALA A 229 -20.97 2.89 -13.27
CA ALA A 229 -22.24 2.42 -12.73
C ALA A 229 -22.10 1.03 -12.12
N ILE A 230 -21.31 0.14 -12.75
CA ILE A 230 -20.97 -1.17 -12.19
C ILE A 230 -20.13 -0.99 -10.93
N VAL A 231 -19.07 -0.15 -10.97
CA VAL A 231 -18.24 0.14 -9.80
C VAL A 231 -19.08 0.62 -8.62
N ALA A 232 -19.97 1.59 -8.84
CA ALA A 232 -20.83 2.14 -7.80
C ALA A 232 -21.80 1.09 -7.21
N ALA A 233 -22.41 0.26 -8.06
CA ALA A 233 -23.34 -0.79 -7.61
C ALA A 233 -22.64 -1.85 -6.74
N GLN A 234 -21.48 -2.35 -7.21
CA GLN A 234 -20.70 -3.37 -6.50
C GLN A 234 -20.10 -2.82 -5.21
N ALA A 235 -19.48 -1.64 -5.25
CA ALA A 235 -18.94 -0.98 -4.05
C ALA A 235 -20.04 -0.70 -3.03
N GLY A 236 -21.23 -0.28 -3.47
CA GLY A 236 -22.39 -0.09 -2.60
C GLY A 236 -22.78 -1.37 -1.85
N ALA A 237 -22.80 -2.52 -2.52
CA ALA A 237 -23.06 -3.82 -1.88
C ALA A 237 -21.96 -4.20 -0.88
N PHE A 238 -20.68 -4.02 -1.25
CA PHE A 238 -19.54 -4.29 -0.39
C PHE A 238 -19.60 -3.47 0.92
N ILE A 239 -19.87 -2.17 0.80
CA ILE A 239 -19.96 -1.23 1.94
C ILE A 239 -21.12 -1.61 2.85
N ARG A 240 -22.30 -1.96 2.30
CA ARG A 240 -23.44 -2.43 3.09
C ARG A 240 -23.07 -3.67 3.90
N ALA A 241 -22.44 -4.67 3.28
CA ALA A 241 -22.07 -5.91 3.95
C ALA A 241 -21.10 -5.69 5.13
N HIS A 242 -20.13 -4.78 4.97
CA HIS A 242 -19.20 -4.38 6.03
C HIS A 242 -19.91 -3.62 7.15
N ARG A 243 -20.75 -2.64 6.80
CA ARG A 243 -21.51 -1.84 7.76
C ARG A 243 -22.43 -2.70 8.61
N ASP A 244 -23.13 -3.66 8.02
CA ASP A 244 -24.03 -4.59 8.73
C ASP A 244 -23.29 -5.44 9.77
N ARG A 245 -21.97 -5.56 9.64
CA ARG A 245 -21.07 -6.31 10.55
C ARG A 245 -20.31 -5.41 11.52
N GLY A 246 -20.55 -4.10 11.48
CA GLY A 246 -19.88 -3.12 12.33
C GLY A 246 -18.46 -2.78 11.86
N ILE A 247 -18.12 -3.07 10.61
CA ILE A 247 -16.83 -2.70 10.01
C ILE A 247 -17.03 -1.43 9.18
N THR A 248 -16.23 -0.41 9.48
CA THR A 248 -16.20 0.83 8.69
C THR A 248 -15.30 0.65 7.46
N THR A 249 -15.59 1.42 6.40
CA THR A 249 -14.94 1.29 5.08
C THR A 249 -14.39 2.62 4.61
N THR A 250 -13.35 2.59 3.78
CA THR A 250 -12.83 3.77 3.07
C THR A 250 -12.82 3.52 1.57
N LEU A 251 -13.47 4.42 0.82
CA LEU A 251 -13.38 4.47 -0.63
C LEU A 251 -11.99 4.94 -1.05
N LYS A 252 -11.39 4.27 -2.03
CA LYS A 252 -10.07 4.62 -2.54
C LYS A 252 -9.94 4.40 -4.06
N HIS A 253 -9.10 5.14 -4.77
CA HIS A 253 -8.14 6.13 -4.27
C HIS A 253 -8.48 7.51 -4.83
N PHE A 254 -9.09 8.39 -4.04
CA PHE A 254 -9.46 9.73 -4.51
C PHE A 254 -8.23 10.51 -5.01
N PRO A 255 -8.30 11.21 -6.16
CA PRO A 255 -9.48 11.47 -7.00
C PRO A 255 -9.77 10.41 -8.08
N GLY A 256 -9.05 9.30 -8.08
CA GLY A 256 -9.17 8.21 -9.05
C GLY A 256 -7.79 7.80 -9.56
N HIS A 257 -7.46 6.51 -9.44
CA HIS A 257 -6.17 5.96 -9.88
C HIS A 257 -6.29 5.08 -11.14
N GLY A 258 -7.52 4.87 -11.64
CA GLY A 258 -7.83 3.85 -12.64
C GLY A 258 -7.15 4.04 -13.99
N SER A 259 -7.03 5.29 -14.46
CA SER A 259 -6.33 5.64 -15.71
C SER A 259 -4.80 5.70 -15.62
N SER A 260 -4.20 5.54 -14.44
CA SER A 260 -2.75 5.74 -14.28
C SER A 260 -1.92 4.73 -15.09
N ARG A 261 -0.73 5.17 -15.49
CA ARG A 261 0.27 4.34 -16.20
C ARG A 261 1.45 3.91 -15.32
N SER A 262 1.51 4.41 -14.09
CA SER A 262 2.64 4.22 -13.18
C SER A 262 2.17 3.83 -11.79
N ASP A 263 3.12 3.34 -10.99
CA ASP A 263 2.89 2.85 -9.64
C ASP A 263 3.26 3.89 -8.58
N SER A 264 2.27 4.31 -7.79
CA SER A 264 2.44 5.29 -6.72
C SER A 264 3.33 4.79 -5.57
N HIS A 265 3.57 3.48 -5.46
CA HIS A 265 4.55 2.94 -4.52
C HIS A 265 5.99 3.27 -4.92
N LEU A 266 6.24 3.58 -6.20
CA LEU A 266 7.57 3.83 -6.75
C LEU A 266 7.88 5.32 -6.94
N GLY A 267 6.87 6.18 -6.85
CA GLY A 267 7.04 7.62 -7.02
C GLY A 267 5.72 8.35 -7.23
N PHE A 268 5.81 9.64 -7.55
CA PHE A 268 4.65 10.45 -7.88
C PHE A 268 3.99 9.94 -9.18
N VAL A 269 2.66 9.91 -9.19
CA VAL A 269 1.85 9.52 -10.37
C VAL A 269 1.06 10.74 -10.82
N ASP A 270 1.24 11.12 -12.07
CA ASP A 270 0.48 12.18 -12.73
C ASP A 270 -0.54 11.55 -13.69
N VAL A 271 -1.80 11.93 -13.54
CA VAL A 271 -2.93 11.48 -14.39
C VAL A 271 -3.51 12.60 -15.24
N THR A 272 -2.89 13.77 -15.29
CA THR A 272 -3.40 14.96 -16.01
C THR A 272 -3.78 14.66 -17.46
N GLU A 273 -3.02 13.81 -18.14
CA GLU A 273 -3.26 13.44 -19.54
C GLU A 273 -4.10 12.18 -19.73
N THR A 274 -4.35 11.40 -18.66
CA THR A 274 -4.99 10.08 -18.76
C THR A 274 -6.37 10.03 -18.12
N TRP A 275 -6.62 10.88 -17.13
CA TRP A 275 -7.90 10.96 -16.42
C TRP A 275 -9.04 11.32 -17.37
N GLN A 276 -10.22 10.77 -17.10
CA GLN A 276 -11.45 11.04 -17.83
C GLN A 276 -12.57 11.52 -16.90
N PRO A 277 -13.49 12.40 -17.35
CA PRO A 277 -14.63 12.87 -16.55
C PRO A 277 -15.50 11.78 -15.93
N LEU A 278 -15.52 10.58 -16.54
CA LEU A 278 -16.31 9.45 -16.06
C LEU A 278 -15.75 8.85 -14.76
N GLU A 279 -14.50 9.14 -14.41
CA GLU A 279 -13.83 8.66 -13.18
C GLU A 279 -14.19 9.49 -11.93
N LEU A 280 -15.02 10.54 -12.06
CA LEU A 280 -15.46 11.43 -10.96
C LEU A 280 -16.87 11.13 -10.45
#